data_AF-A0AAV6C080-F1
#
_entry.id   AF-A0AAV6C080-F1
#
_cell.length_a   1.000
_cell.length_b   1.000
_cell.length_c   1.000
_cell.angle_alpha   90.00
_cell.angle_beta   90.00
_cell.angle_gamma   90.00
#
_symmetry.space_group_name_H-M   'P 1'
#
loop_
_entity.id
_entity.type
_entity.pdbx_description
1 polymer ?
#
loop_
_entity_poly.entity_id
_entity_poly.type
_entity_poly.pdbx_seq_one_letter_code
_entity_poly.pdbx_strand_id
1 'polypeptide(L)'
;MKIATCFLLAIVGLLVLIPHDSASALSCAQCGGGLGGNPCLGGGGDPTTNFSNGGGGGPNDAPECSPIILDLNGNGFSLTDAAHGVKFDITGTGHPIQIAWTASGADNGFLALPGSDGLVHDGTQLFGNFTPQPPSANPNGFLALAIYDKPENGGNGDGIIDSRDRIFSSLRIWIDANHDGICQPGELHTLPSMGVTSLSLNYHVSLRRDQYGNLFRYRARVDPESPRDASEVGRTAYDVFLATAAPK
;
A
#
# COMPACT_ATOMS: atom_id res chain seq x y z
N MET A 1 -60.14 -30.52 2.20
CA MET A 1 -58.91 -29.86 2.70
C MET A 1 -57.75 -30.78 2.39
N LYS A 2 -56.70 -30.44 1.63
CA LYS A 2 -56.19 -29.16 1.11
C LYS A 2 -55.77 -29.37 -0.36
N ILE A 3 -55.93 -28.30 -1.13
CA ILE A 3 -55.45 -28.13 -2.50
C ILE A 3 -53.96 -27.77 -2.44
N ALA A 4 -53.13 -28.33 -3.30
CA ALA A 4 -51.95 -27.63 -3.81
C ALA A 4 -51.57 -28.21 -5.18
N THR A 5 -51.76 -27.37 -6.18
CA THR A 5 -51.61 -27.56 -7.62
C THR A 5 -50.15 -27.87 -7.99
N CYS A 6 -49.96 -28.90 -8.80
CA CYS A 6 -48.69 -29.23 -9.42
C CYS A 6 -48.53 -28.35 -10.68
N PHE A 7 -47.63 -27.36 -10.67
CA PHE A 7 -47.16 -26.70 -11.88
C PHE A 7 -45.78 -27.23 -12.22
N LEU A 8 -45.74 -27.98 -13.31
CA LEU A 8 -44.54 -28.47 -13.96
C LEU A 8 -43.98 -27.31 -14.81
N LEU A 9 -42.78 -26.82 -14.49
CA LEU A 9 -41.89 -26.27 -15.50
C LEU A 9 -40.49 -26.80 -15.22
N ALA A 10 -40.03 -27.67 -16.11
CA ALA A 10 -38.69 -28.21 -16.09
C ALA A 10 -37.69 -27.11 -16.46
N ILE A 11 -36.74 -26.82 -15.58
CA ILE A 11 -35.39 -26.42 -15.99
C ILE A 11 -34.42 -27.34 -15.26
N VAL A 12 -33.77 -28.16 -16.07
CA VAL A 12 -32.65 -29.02 -15.76
C VAL A 12 -31.44 -28.12 -15.47
N GLY A 13 -30.69 -28.38 -14.40
CA GLY A 13 -29.32 -27.86 -14.31
C GLY A 13 -28.87 -27.44 -12.92
N LEU A 14 -28.20 -28.38 -12.26
CA LEU A 14 -27.02 -28.14 -11.43
C LEU A 14 -27.19 -27.18 -10.23
N LEU A 15 -27.59 -27.78 -9.11
CA LEU A 15 -27.27 -27.31 -7.77
C LEU A 15 -25.73 -27.25 -7.62
N VAL A 16 -25.13 -26.08 -7.89
CA VAL A 16 -23.75 -25.82 -7.48
C VAL A 16 -23.79 -25.55 -5.97
N LEU A 17 -23.55 -26.60 -5.20
CA LEU A 17 -23.05 -26.48 -3.84
C LEU A 17 -21.71 -25.75 -3.93
N ILE A 18 -21.67 -24.47 -3.59
CA ILE A 18 -20.41 -23.75 -3.42
C ILE A 18 -19.77 -24.29 -2.14
N PRO A 19 -18.64 -25.00 -2.19
CA PRO A 19 -17.90 -25.34 -0.98
C PRO A 19 -17.37 -24.03 -0.40
N HIS A 20 -17.76 -23.74 0.83
CA HIS A 20 -17.09 -22.76 1.68
C HIS A 20 -15.78 -23.40 2.15
N ASP A 21 -14.73 -23.30 1.35
CA ASP A 21 -13.39 -23.61 1.84
C ASP A 21 -12.29 -22.89 1.06
N SER A 22 -11.22 -22.62 1.80
CA SER A 22 -9.94 -22.06 1.38
C SER A 22 -9.92 -20.56 1.09
N ALA A 23 -9.71 -19.78 2.15
CA ALA A 23 -8.71 -18.71 2.08
C ALA A 23 -7.41 -19.35 1.57
N SER A 24 -7.19 -19.32 0.26
CA SER A 24 -5.88 -19.56 -0.32
C SER A 24 -5.00 -18.41 0.12
N ALA A 25 -4.27 -18.64 1.21
CA ALA A 25 -3.08 -17.89 1.53
C ALA A 25 -2.25 -17.80 0.25
N LEU A 26 -2.23 -16.62 -0.38
CA LEU A 26 -1.24 -16.27 -1.38
C LEU A 26 0.08 -16.15 -0.61
N SER A 27 0.65 -17.29 -0.25
CA SER A 27 2.00 -17.36 0.26
C SER A 27 2.91 -16.84 -0.85
N CYS A 28 3.72 -15.83 -0.53
CA CYS A 28 4.79 -15.37 -1.39
C CYS A 28 5.86 -16.47 -1.50
N ALA A 29 5.59 -17.47 -2.34
CA ALA A 29 6.44 -18.66 -2.51
C ALA A 29 7.45 -18.50 -3.67
N GLN A 30 7.64 -17.28 -4.18
CA GLN A 30 8.63 -16.98 -5.23
C GLN A 30 9.67 -15.93 -4.81
N CYS A 31 9.95 -15.81 -3.52
CA CYS A 31 11.26 -15.37 -3.04
C CYS A 31 12.20 -16.58 -3.05
N GLY A 32 12.66 -16.99 -4.22
CA GLY A 32 13.55 -18.15 -4.37
C GLY A 32 14.97 -17.84 -3.87
N GLY A 33 15.49 -18.70 -2.99
CA GLY A 33 16.93 -18.82 -2.72
C GLY A 33 17.35 -18.43 -1.31
N GLY A 34 17.71 -19.42 -0.50
CA GLY A 34 18.09 -19.22 0.89
C GLY A 34 19.29 -18.30 1.10
N LEU A 35 19.13 -17.31 1.96
CA LEU A 35 19.89 -16.94 3.16
C LEU A 35 19.02 -15.86 3.84
N GLY A 36 18.57 -16.09 5.08
CA GLY A 36 17.48 -15.34 5.74
C GLY A 36 17.78 -13.87 6.08
N GLY A 37 17.87 -13.00 5.08
CA GLY A 37 17.93 -11.55 5.23
C GLY A 37 16.60 -10.86 4.90
N ASN A 38 16.28 -9.76 5.58
CA ASN A 38 15.18 -8.89 5.20
C ASN A 38 15.51 -8.22 3.85
N PRO A 39 14.67 -8.33 2.80
CA PRO A 39 14.95 -7.75 1.49
C PRO A 39 15.24 -6.24 1.56
N CYS A 40 14.64 -5.53 2.52
CA CYS A 40 14.84 -4.10 2.72
C CYS A 40 16.21 -3.70 3.31
N LEU A 41 17.02 -4.65 3.79
CA LEU A 41 18.31 -4.36 4.45
C LEU A 41 19.54 -4.63 3.55
N GLY A 42 19.34 -5.17 2.35
CA GLY A 42 20.37 -5.39 1.34
C GLY A 42 21.33 -6.54 1.65
N GLY A 43 21.39 -7.52 0.74
CA GLY A 43 22.40 -8.59 0.79
C GLY A 43 22.22 -9.72 -0.24
N GLY A 44 22.50 -9.44 -1.52
CA GLY A 44 22.98 -10.47 -2.47
C GLY A 44 22.04 -10.88 -3.62
N GLY A 45 22.37 -10.41 -4.83
CA GLY A 45 22.17 -11.14 -6.09
C GLY A 45 20.79 -11.03 -6.74
N ASP A 46 20.61 -10.03 -7.61
CA ASP A 46 19.60 -10.12 -8.66
C ASP A 46 20.19 -10.83 -9.90
N PRO A 47 19.61 -11.96 -10.37
CA PRO A 47 19.99 -12.56 -11.65
C PRO A 47 19.33 -11.88 -12.88
N THR A 48 18.64 -10.75 -12.73
CA THR A 48 17.82 -10.14 -13.79
C THR A 48 17.96 -8.64 -14.03
N THR A 49 18.60 -7.83 -13.19
CA THR A 49 18.84 -6.41 -13.50
C THR A 49 20.31 -6.07 -13.72
N ASN A 50 20.63 -5.84 -15.00
CA ASN A 50 21.79 -5.07 -15.44
C ASN A 50 21.62 -3.58 -15.10
N PHE A 51 21.50 -3.25 -13.82
CA PHE A 51 21.75 -1.89 -13.33
C PHE A 51 22.90 -1.96 -12.32
N SER A 52 24.11 -2.01 -12.87
CA SER A 52 25.35 -1.88 -12.12
C SER A 52 25.38 -0.52 -11.41
N ASN A 53 25.15 -0.54 -10.11
CA ASN A 53 26.12 0.08 -9.20
C ASN A 53 26.12 -0.74 -7.90
N GLY A 54 27.26 -1.35 -7.61
CA GLY A 54 27.38 -2.33 -6.54
C GLY A 54 27.47 -1.71 -5.16
N GLY A 55 27.00 -2.48 -4.18
CA GLY A 55 27.69 -2.67 -2.91
C GLY A 55 27.49 -1.59 -1.85
N GLY A 56 26.49 -1.83 -1.01
CA GLY A 56 26.61 -1.72 0.43
C GLY A 56 26.17 -0.40 1.03
N GLY A 57 24.91 -0.37 1.51
CA GLY A 57 24.39 0.58 2.49
C GLY A 57 24.73 2.05 2.24
N GLY A 58 24.99 2.41 0.99
CA GLY A 58 25.47 3.72 0.59
C GLY A 58 24.29 4.61 0.23
N PRO A 59 24.48 5.95 0.22
CA PRO A 59 23.44 6.91 -0.18
C PRO A 59 22.96 6.75 -1.64
N ASN A 60 23.55 5.83 -2.41
CA ASN A 60 23.21 5.54 -3.80
C ASN A 60 22.47 4.20 -3.99
N ASP A 61 22.34 3.37 -2.96
CA ASP A 61 21.53 2.16 -3.04
C ASP A 61 20.06 2.58 -3.03
N ALA A 62 19.28 2.03 -3.97
CA ALA A 62 17.86 2.36 -4.03
C ALA A 62 17.14 1.67 -2.86
N PRO A 63 16.35 2.41 -2.05
CA PRO A 63 15.50 1.77 -1.07
C PRO A 63 14.56 0.79 -1.78
N GLU A 64 14.31 -0.35 -1.14
CA GLU A 64 13.59 -1.47 -1.76
C GLU A 64 12.15 -1.61 -1.26
N CYS A 65 11.80 -0.92 -0.18
CA CYS A 65 10.53 -1.15 0.53
C CYS A 65 9.74 0.13 0.67
N SER A 66 8.46 0.04 0.33
CA SER A 66 7.61 1.19 0.19
C SER A 66 6.29 1.06 0.93
N PRO A 67 5.72 2.22 1.28
CA PRO A 67 4.29 2.40 1.16
C PRO A 67 3.91 3.71 0.41
N ILE A 68 2.62 3.82 0.13
CA ILE A 68 1.95 5.02 -0.34
C ILE A 68 1.79 5.99 0.83
N ILE A 69 2.32 7.20 0.64
CA ILE A 69 2.20 8.33 1.55
C ILE A 69 1.44 9.44 0.84
N LEU A 70 0.50 10.08 1.54
CA LEU A 70 -0.29 11.19 1.04
C LEU A 70 0.22 12.51 1.62
N ASP A 71 0.29 13.53 0.75
CA ASP A 71 0.34 14.94 1.14
C ASP A 71 -1.09 15.46 1.31
N LEU A 72 -1.55 15.53 2.56
CA LEU A 72 -2.94 15.84 2.91
C LEU A 72 -3.26 17.33 2.83
N ASN A 73 -2.24 18.20 2.93
CA ASN A 73 -2.40 19.65 3.00
C ASN A 73 -1.79 20.39 1.79
N GLY A 74 -1.11 19.68 0.88
CA GLY A 74 -0.47 20.26 -0.30
C GLY A 74 0.85 20.99 0.02
N ASN A 75 1.46 20.72 1.18
CA ASN A 75 2.69 21.37 1.63
C ASN A 75 3.95 20.54 1.34
N GLY A 76 3.80 19.42 0.62
CA GLY A 76 4.87 18.48 0.31
C GLY A 76 5.02 17.35 1.32
N PHE A 77 6.20 16.76 1.34
CA PHE A 77 6.51 15.59 2.17
C PHE A 77 7.64 15.91 3.15
N SER A 78 7.36 15.71 4.43
CA SER A 78 8.32 15.81 5.53
C SER A 78 8.61 14.41 6.03
N LEU A 79 9.73 13.83 5.58
CA LEU A 79 10.21 12.51 5.98
C LEU A 79 11.52 12.63 6.77
N THR A 80 11.92 11.57 7.45
CA THR A 80 13.22 11.47 8.13
C THR A 80 14.25 10.73 7.27
N ASP A 81 15.51 10.72 7.70
CA ASP A 81 16.42 9.63 7.35
C ASP A 81 16.10 8.36 8.14
N ALA A 82 16.77 7.26 7.79
CA ALA A 82 16.57 5.99 8.47
C ALA A 82 17.01 6.01 9.94
N ALA A 83 18.09 6.73 10.27
CA ALA A 83 18.63 6.77 11.63
C ALA A 83 17.69 7.46 12.63
N HIS A 84 16.88 8.40 12.15
CA HIS A 84 15.88 9.15 12.92
C HIS A 84 14.43 8.70 12.63
N GLY A 85 14.26 7.64 11.84
CA GLY A 85 12.94 7.03 11.61
C GLY A 85 12.55 6.08 12.75
N VAL A 86 11.74 5.08 12.43
CA VAL A 86 11.14 4.16 13.42
C VAL A 86 11.58 2.71 13.18
N LYS A 87 11.24 1.83 14.12
CA LYS A 87 11.34 0.38 13.91
C LYS A 87 9.99 -0.16 13.46
N PHE A 88 9.89 -0.58 12.21
CA PHE A 88 8.64 -1.08 11.64
C PHE A 88 8.87 -2.34 10.81
N ASP A 89 7.92 -3.29 10.86
CA ASP A 89 7.94 -4.50 10.04
C ASP A 89 7.32 -4.22 8.67
N ILE A 90 8.04 -3.48 7.83
CA ILE A 90 7.56 -3.07 6.50
C ILE A 90 7.31 -4.27 5.55
N THR A 91 7.83 -5.45 5.88
CA THR A 91 7.69 -6.66 5.04
C THR A 91 6.67 -7.67 5.55
N GLY A 92 6.13 -7.50 6.75
CA GLY A 92 5.22 -8.46 7.39
C GLY A 92 5.90 -9.79 7.77
N THR A 93 7.18 -9.75 8.10
CA THR A 93 7.98 -10.95 8.43
C THR A 93 8.08 -11.23 9.92
N GLY A 94 7.55 -10.36 10.77
CA GLY A 94 7.75 -10.35 12.22
C GLY A 94 9.12 -9.79 12.64
N HIS A 95 9.87 -9.18 11.71
CA HIS A 95 11.21 -8.67 11.96
C HIS A 95 11.32 -7.18 11.61
N PRO A 96 10.92 -6.28 12.54
CA PRO A 96 11.00 -4.84 12.34
C PRO A 96 12.42 -4.38 12.05
N ILE A 97 12.53 -3.43 11.12
CA ILE A 97 13.80 -2.82 10.73
C ILE A 97 13.80 -1.32 11.02
N GLN A 98 14.98 -0.75 11.16
CA GLN A 98 15.14 0.70 11.27
C GLN A 98 14.95 1.32 9.87
N ILE A 99 13.88 2.08 9.70
CA ILE A 99 13.45 2.63 8.41
C ILE A 99 13.09 4.11 8.57
N ALA A 100 13.35 4.89 7.52
CA ALA A 100 12.89 6.27 7.42
C ALA A 100 11.36 6.33 7.53
N TRP A 101 10.83 7.46 7.99
CA TRP A 101 9.41 7.57 8.31
C TRP A 101 8.87 8.97 8.00
N THR A 102 7.56 9.18 8.16
CA THR A 102 7.02 10.54 8.25
C THR A 102 7.63 11.24 9.45
N ALA A 103 8.03 12.51 9.32
CA ALA A 103 8.59 13.24 10.44
C ALA A 103 7.54 13.46 11.55
N SER A 104 7.98 13.47 12.81
CA SER A 104 7.08 13.78 13.94
C SER A 104 6.35 15.10 13.72
N GLY A 105 5.03 15.08 13.91
CA GLY A 105 4.15 16.23 13.68
C GLY A 105 3.92 16.61 12.22
N ALA A 106 4.37 15.80 11.26
CA ALA A 106 4.01 15.97 9.86
C ALA A 106 2.55 15.58 9.61
N ASP A 107 1.90 16.28 8.70
CA ASP A 107 0.53 15.96 8.25
C ASP A 107 0.51 14.91 7.13
N ASN A 108 1.66 14.31 6.81
CA ASN A 108 1.73 13.23 5.83
C ASN A 108 1.23 11.93 6.46
N GLY A 109 0.45 11.15 5.71
CA GLY A 109 -0.14 9.92 6.24
C GLY A 109 0.00 8.74 5.28
N PHE A 110 0.16 7.55 5.85
CA PHE A 110 0.24 6.30 5.10
C PHE A 110 -1.15 5.84 4.68
N LEU A 111 -1.31 5.41 3.43
CA LEU A 111 -2.54 4.76 2.98
C LEU A 111 -2.57 3.32 3.53
N ALA A 112 -3.57 3.03 4.34
CA ALA A 112 -3.67 1.75 5.04
C ALA A 112 -5.01 1.05 4.81
N LEU A 113 -4.98 -0.27 4.91
CA LEU A 113 -6.13 -1.12 5.12
C LEU A 113 -5.96 -1.85 6.45
N PRO A 114 -6.52 -1.32 7.56
CA PRO A 114 -6.38 -1.95 8.87
C PRO A 114 -6.95 -3.36 8.91
N GLY A 115 -6.47 -4.14 9.88
CA GLY A 115 -6.86 -5.53 10.10
C GLY A 115 -8.24 -5.65 10.72
N SER A 116 -8.61 -6.86 11.12
CA SER A 116 -9.90 -7.14 11.76
C SER A 116 -10.08 -6.46 13.12
N ASP A 117 -8.97 -6.14 13.80
CA ASP A 117 -8.94 -5.37 15.05
C ASP A 117 -8.94 -3.85 14.84
N GLY A 118 -8.93 -3.40 13.58
CA GLY A 118 -8.94 -1.99 13.22
C GLY A 118 -7.60 -1.28 13.31
N LEU A 119 -6.48 -2.02 13.43
CA LEU A 119 -5.13 -1.45 13.52
C LEU A 119 -4.21 -1.90 12.37
N VAL A 120 -3.06 -1.22 12.26
CA VAL A 120 -1.95 -1.56 11.36
C VAL A 120 -0.81 -2.12 12.21
N HIS A 121 -0.34 -3.31 11.89
CA HIS A 121 0.76 -3.99 12.61
C HIS A 121 2.02 -4.08 11.78
N ASP A 122 1.87 -4.17 10.45
CA ASP A 122 2.99 -4.36 9.54
C ASP A 122 2.70 -3.78 8.13
N GLY A 123 3.70 -3.84 7.26
CA GLY A 123 3.64 -3.28 5.92
C GLY A 123 2.70 -3.99 4.95
N THR A 124 2.17 -5.18 5.27
CA THR A 124 1.14 -5.82 4.44
C THR A 124 -0.20 -5.07 4.48
N GLN A 125 -0.38 -4.25 5.52
CA GLN A 125 -1.56 -3.40 5.73
C GLN A 125 -1.35 -1.95 5.29
N LEU A 126 -0.15 -1.59 4.84
CA LEU A 126 0.15 -0.34 4.15
C LEU A 126 0.20 -0.61 2.65
N PHE A 127 -0.43 0.22 1.83
CA PHE A 127 -0.39 0.02 0.37
C PHE A 127 1.01 0.34 -0.15
N GLY A 128 1.74 -0.67 -0.62
CA GLY A 128 3.13 -0.60 -1.07
C GLY A 128 3.51 -1.87 -1.85
N ASN A 129 4.80 -2.12 -2.00
CA ASN A 129 5.27 -3.31 -2.73
C ASN A 129 5.17 -4.64 -1.94
N PHE A 130 4.98 -4.58 -0.61
CA PHE A 130 4.74 -5.76 0.24
C PHE A 130 3.26 -6.02 0.55
N THR A 131 2.35 -5.15 0.10
CA THR A 131 0.91 -5.44 0.17
C THR A 131 0.58 -6.65 -0.70
N PRO A 132 -0.29 -7.56 -0.23
CA PRO A 132 -0.77 -8.67 -1.04
C PRO A 132 -1.31 -8.20 -2.40
N GLN A 133 -0.67 -8.64 -3.47
CA GLN A 133 -1.01 -8.27 -4.84
C GLN A 133 -0.62 -9.36 -5.83
N PRO A 134 -1.22 -9.42 -7.04
CA PRO A 134 -0.80 -10.34 -8.07
C PRO A 134 0.70 -10.16 -8.41
N PRO A 135 1.40 -11.25 -8.77
CA PRO A 135 2.78 -11.16 -9.21
C PRO A 135 2.94 -10.16 -10.36
N SER A 136 3.94 -9.30 -10.26
CA SER A 136 4.31 -8.35 -11.32
C SER A 136 5.82 -8.09 -11.30
N ALA A 137 6.37 -7.56 -12.40
CA ALA A 137 7.79 -7.26 -12.48
C ALA A 137 8.21 -6.09 -11.55
N ASN A 138 7.27 -5.23 -11.19
CA ASN A 138 7.51 -4.06 -10.34
C ASN A 138 6.32 -3.88 -9.38
N PRO A 139 6.19 -4.75 -8.35
CA PRO A 139 5.11 -4.61 -7.36
C PRO A 139 5.17 -3.24 -6.69
N ASN A 140 4.01 -2.63 -6.47
CA ASN A 140 3.88 -1.28 -5.94
C ASN A 140 2.48 -1.05 -5.36
N GLY A 141 2.34 -0.02 -4.53
CA GLY A 141 1.11 0.25 -3.79
C GLY A 141 -0.09 0.57 -4.67
N PHE A 142 0.12 1.19 -5.84
CA PHE A 142 -0.98 1.51 -6.75
C PHE A 142 -1.48 0.27 -7.50
N LEU A 143 -0.59 -0.67 -7.84
CA LEU A 143 -1.00 -1.98 -8.36
C LEU A 143 -1.79 -2.78 -7.31
N ALA A 144 -1.36 -2.75 -6.05
CA ALA A 144 -2.10 -3.36 -4.94
C ALA A 144 -3.48 -2.71 -4.77
N LEU A 145 -3.56 -1.38 -4.80
CA LEU A 145 -4.81 -0.64 -4.67
C LEU A 145 -5.77 -0.90 -5.84
N ALA A 146 -5.25 -1.01 -7.07
CA ALA A 146 -6.04 -1.27 -8.28
C ALA A 146 -6.76 -2.62 -8.29
N ILE A 147 -6.42 -3.55 -7.39
CA ILE A 147 -7.18 -4.79 -7.21
C ILE A 147 -8.62 -4.46 -6.80
N TYR A 148 -8.80 -3.45 -5.95
CA TYR A 148 -10.08 -3.13 -5.35
C TYR A 148 -11.01 -2.27 -6.23
N ASP A 149 -10.49 -1.68 -7.30
CA ASP A 149 -11.29 -1.01 -8.34
C ASP A 149 -11.98 -2.05 -9.26
N LYS A 150 -11.51 -3.30 -9.28
CA LYS A 150 -12.10 -4.32 -10.15
C LYS A 150 -13.52 -4.68 -9.71
N PRO A 151 -14.46 -4.89 -10.66
CA PRO A 151 -15.83 -5.30 -10.34
C PRO A 151 -15.93 -6.54 -9.44
N GLU A 152 -15.03 -7.52 -9.62
CA GLU A 152 -15.02 -8.74 -8.81
C GLU A 152 -14.69 -8.49 -7.33
N ASN A 153 -14.03 -7.37 -7.02
CA ASN A 153 -13.70 -6.93 -5.66
C ASN A 153 -14.62 -5.80 -5.15
N GLY A 154 -15.68 -5.50 -5.88
CA GLY A 154 -16.68 -4.50 -5.52
C GLY A 154 -16.29 -3.06 -5.89
N GLY A 155 -15.40 -2.88 -6.86
CA GLY A 155 -15.15 -1.60 -7.51
C GLY A 155 -15.93 -1.45 -8.82
N ASN A 156 -15.61 -0.41 -9.59
CA ASN A 156 -16.33 -0.08 -10.83
C ASN A 156 -15.45 -0.07 -12.10
N GLY A 157 -14.12 -0.13 -11.96
CA GLY A 157 -13.15 -0.25 -13.05
C GLY A 157 -12.86 1.08 -13.76
N ASP A 158 -13.09 2.22 -13.12
CA ASP A 158 -12.88 3.54 -13.71
C ASP A 158 -11.49 4.12 -13.46
N GLY A 159 -10.62 3.39 -12.75
CA GLY A 159 -9.27 3.84 -12.44
C GLY A 159 -9.20 4.83 -11.28
N ILE A 160 -10.27 4.97 -10.50
CA ILE A 160 -10.34 5.83 -9.33
C ILE A 160 -10.85 4.99 -8.16
N ILE A 161 -10.22 5.13 -7.00
CA ILE A 161 -10.77 4.61 -5.75
C ILE A 161 -11.52 5.74 -5.04
N ASP A 162 -12.84 5.61 -4.97
CA ASP A 162 -13.72 6.56 -4.30
C ASP A 162 -14.92 5.87 -3.62
N SER A 163 -15.90 6.65 -3.17
CA SER A 163 -17.10 6.14 -2.49
C SER A 163 -17.93 5.10 -3.28
N ARG A 164 -17.69 4.95 -4.59
CA ARG A 164 -18.32 3.97 -5.46
C ARG A 164 -17.65 2.59 -5.38
N ASP A 165 -16.47 2.51 -4.75
CA ASP A 165 -15.74 1.26 -4.51
C ASP A 165 -15.93 0.79 -3.07
N ARG A 166 -16.26 -0.50 -2.90
CA ARG A 166 -16.52 -1.09 -1.59
C ARG A 166 -15.38 -0.88 -0.60
N ILE A 167 -14.13 -0.89 -1.07
CA ILE A 167 -12.94 -0.76 -0.22
C ILE A 167 -12.84 0.62 0.45
N PHE A 168 -13.37 1.67 -0.17
CA PHE A 168 -13.06 3.06 0.18
C PHE A 168 -13.42 3.39 1.64
N SER A 169 -14.56 2.90 2.12
CA SER A 169 -15.00 3.08 3.50
C SER A 169 -14.13 2.35 4.54
N SER A 170 -13.37 1.34 4.12
CA SER A 170 -12.45 0.56 4.96
C SER A 170 -11.04 1.15 4.98
N LEU A 171 -10.66 1.92 3.96
CA LEU A 171 -9.36 2.59 3.91
C LEU A 171 -9.19 3.58 5.06
N ARG A 172 -7.96 3.69 5.54
CA ARG A 172 -7.55 4.69 6.52
C ARG A 172 -6.32 5.41 6.06
N ILE A 173 -6.13 6.59 6.64
CA ILE A 173 -4.88 7.34 6.62
C ILE A 173 -4.29 7.18 8.02
N TRP A 174 -3.13 6.54 8.12
CA TRP A 174 -2.38 6.45 9.37
C TRP A 174 -1.42 7.63 9.47
N ILE A 175 -1.62 8.47 10.48
CA ILE A 175 -0.72 9.56 10.85
C ILE A 175 -0.08 9.18 12.18
N ASP A 176 1.15 8.70 12.11
CA ASP A 176 1.96 8.40 13.29
C ASP A 176 2.43 9.70 13.94
N ALA A 177 1.55 10.29 14.76
CA ALA A 177 1.75 11.61 15.34
C ALA A 177 2.86 11.62 16.40
N ASN A 178 3.03 10.49 17.10
CA ASN A 178 3.99 10.36 18.19
C ASN A 178 5.38 9.84 17.70
N HIS A 179 5.45 9.36 16.45
CA HIS A 179 6.66 8.87 15.78
C HIS A 179 7.26 7.62 16.42
N ASP A 180 6.43 6.66 16.85
CA ASP A 180 6.87 5.41 17.48
C ASP A 180 6.79 4.19 16.55
N GLY A 181 6.18 4.32 15.37
CA GLY A 181 5.99 3.24 14.40
C GLY A 181 4.93 2.21 14.81
N ILE A 182 4.11 2.52 15.82
CA ILE A 182 3.07 1.63 16.36
C ILE A 182 1.72 2.30 16.15
N CYS A 183 0.87 1.67 15.34
CA CYS A 183 -0.46 2.22 15.08
C CYS A 183 -1.33 2.23 16.35
N GLN A 184 -1.82 3.41 16.72
CA GLN A 184 -2.76 3.58 17.80
C GLN A 184 -4.16 3.98 17.28
N PRO A 185 -5.26 3.66 17.99
CA PRO A 185 -6.61 4.00 17.53
C PRO A 185 -6.83 5.50 17.25
N GLY A 186 -6.10 6.38 17.93
CA GLY A 186 -6.18 7.84 17.74
C GLY A 186 -5.47 8.37 16.50
N GLU A 187 -4.72 7.51 15.80
CA GLU A 187 -3.86 7.87 14.66
C GLU A 187 -4.44 7.46 13.30
N LEU A 188 -5.57 6.72 13.31
CA LEU A 188 -6.24 6.27 12.11
C LEU A 188 -7.42 7.17 11.77
N HIS A 189 -7.32 7.80 10.61
CA HIS A 189 -8.33 8.71 10.09
C HIS A 189 -9.03 8.10 8.88
N THR A 190 -10.33 8.37 8.71
CA THR A 190 -11.00 8.03 7.46
C THR A 190 -10.57 9.00 6.36
N LEU A 191 -10.53 8.55 5.11
CA LEU A 191 -10.17 9.41 3.97
C LEU A 191 -11.01 10.71 3.95
N PRO A 192 -12.35 10.67 4.07
CA PRO A 192 -13.16 11.89 4.12
C PRO A 192 -12.87 12.82 5.30
N SER A 193 -12.49 12.27 6.47
CA SER A 193 -12.13 13.12 7.63
C SER A 193 -10.86 13.93 7.41
N MET A 194 -9.98 13.47 6.51
CA MET A 194 -8.80 14.20 6.04
C MET A 194 -9.06 14.97 4.74
N GLY A 195 -10.33 15.08 4.34
CA GLY A 195 -10.74 15.76 3.12
C GLY A 195 -10.34 15.04 1.83
N VAL A 196 -9.96 13.76 1.88
CA VAL A 196 -9.69 12.93 0.70
C VAL A 196 -10.98 12.27 0.25
N THR A 197 -11.39 12.52 -0.99
CA THR A 197 -12.63 12.01 -1.59
C THR A 197 -12.39 10.95 -2.66
N SER A 198 -11.24 10.98 -3.33
CA SER A 198 -10.86 9.99 -4.32
C SER A 198 -9.34 9.89 -4.52
N LEU A 199 -8.89 8.73 -5.00
CA LEU A 199 -7.49 8.44 -5.30
C LEU A 199 -7.36 7.93 -6.74
N SER A 200 -6.52 8.58 -7.55
CA SER A 200 -6.23 8.12 -8.91
C SER A 200 -5.35 6.87 -8.90
N LEU A 201 -5.68 5.88 -9.73
CA LEU A 201 -4.82 4.73 -10.02
C LEU A 201 -3.88 4.99 -11.20
N ASN A 202 -4.10 6.06 -11.96
CA ASN A 202 -3.17 6.50 -13.01
C ASN A 202 -1.95 7.18 -12.37
N TYR A 203 -0.90 6.39 -12.14
CA TYR A 203 0.36 6.86 -11.58
C TYR A 203 1.43 7.07 -12.65
N HIS A 204 2.39 7.94 -12.36
CA HIS A 204 3.57 8.20 -13.18
C HIS A 204 4.85 7.86 -12.43
N VAL A 205 5.84 7.33 -13.15
CA VAL A 205 7.17 7.09 -12.60
C VAL A 205 7.85 8.43 -12.33
N SER A 206 8.48 8.54 -11.16
CA SER A 206 9.35 9.63 -10.75
C SER A 206 10.63 9.04 -10.17
N LEU A 207 11.74 9.76 -10.34
CA LEU A 207 13.03 9.40 -9.75
C LEU A 207 13.45 10.41 -8.68
N ARG A 208 12.48 11.17 -8.16
CA ARG A 208 12.73 12.19 -7.14
C ARG A 208 13.22 11.52 -5.87
N ARG A 209 14.31 12.05 -5.32
CA ARG A 209 14.77 11.74 -3.97
C ARG A 209 14.73 12.99 -3.11
N ASP A 210 14.45 12.82 -1.83
CA ASP A 210 14.69 13.87 -0.84
C ASP A 210 16.15 13.87 -0.37
N GLN A 211 16.49 14.78 0.53
CA GLN A 211 17.83 14.90 1.11
C GLN A 211 18.26 13.68 1.96
N TYR A 212 17.33 12.78 2.30
CA TYR A 212 17.57 11.61 3.14
C TYR A 212 17.69 10.32 2.33
N GLY A 213 17.51 10.40 1.01
CA GLY A 213 17.61 9.26 0.10
C GLY A 213 16.29 8.52 -0.14
N ASN A 214 15.17 8.96 0.47
CA ASN A 214 13.85 8.37 0.21
C ASN A 214 13.47 8.61 -1.25
N LEU A 215 13.05 7.55 -1.95
CA LEU A 215 12.75 7.58 -3.37
C LEU A 215 11.24 7.63 -3.60
N PHE A 216 10.77 8.76 -4.13
CA PHE A 216 9.38 9.00 -4.50
C PHE A 216 9.14 8.43 -5.90
N ARG A 217 8.83 7.13 -5.98
CA ARG A 217 8.93 6.37 -7.25
C ARG A 217 7.70 6.43 -8.12
N TYR A 218 6.51 6.35 -7.55
CA TYR A 218 5.25 6.39 -8.29
C TYR A 218 4.38 7.50 -7.73
N ARG A 219 3.92 8.42 -8.59
CA ARG A 219 3.07 9.56 -8.19
C ARG A 219 1.68 9.40 -8.78
N ALA A 220 0.66 9.55 -7.96
CA ALA A 220 -0.71 9.72 -8.42
C ALA A 220 -1.37 10.96 -7.81
N ARG A 221 -2.49 11.38 -8.42
CA ARG A 221 -3.30 12.50 -7.92
C ARG A 221 -4.25 12.04 -6.82
N VAL A 222 -4.44 12.90 -5.82
CA VAL A 222 -5.54 12.83 -4.87
C VAL A 222 -6.63 13.78 -5.36
N ASP A 223 -7.89 13.36 -5.29
CA ASP A 223 -9.06 14.12 -5.76
C ASP A 223 -8.95 14.66 -7.21
N PRO A 224 -8.60 13.82 -8.21
CA PRO A 224 -8.33 14.27 -9.59
C PRO A 224 -9.50 15.00 -10.27
N GLU A 225 -10.73 14.78 -9.80
CA GLU A 225 -11.94 15.40 -10.35
C GLU A 225 -12.38 16.67 -9.59
N SER A 226 -11.66 17.05 -8.53
CA SER A 226 -12.00 18.22 -7.72
C SER A 226 -11.75 19.53 -8.49
N PRO A 227 -12.76 20.42 -8.64
CA PRO A 227 -12.58 21.72 -9.28
C PRO A 227 -11.58 22.64 -8.57
N ARG A 228 -11.21 22.33 -7.31
CA ARG A 228 -10.23 23.07 -6.53
C ARG A 228 -8.78 22.75 -6.90
N ASP A 229 -8.55 21.65 -7.66
CA ASP A 229 -7.23 21.11 -8.00
C ASP A 229 -6.95 21.09 -9.51
N ALA A 230 -7.49 22.07 -10.24
CA ALA A 230 -7.16 22.30 -11.66
C ALA A 230 -5.69 22.72 -11.89
N SER A 231 -4.92 22.99 -10.82
CA SER A 231 -3.47 23.18 -10.90
C SER A 231 -2.75 21.85 -10.71
N GLU A 232 -1.65 21.61 -11.42
CA GLU A 232 -0.83 20.39 -11.24
C GLU A 232 -0.18 20.24 -9.85
N VAL A 233 -0.36 21.25 -8.98
CA VAL A 233 0.20 21.41 -7.62
C VAL A 233 -0.75 20.90 -6.52
N GLY A 234 -1.87 20.27 -6.88
CA GLY A 234 -2.83 19.70 -5.93
C GLY A 234 -2.27 18.59 -5.04
N ARG A 235 -3.09 18.07 -4.11
CA ARG A 235 -2.69 16.99 -3.20
C ARG A 235 -2.19 15.77 -3.97
N THR A 236 -1.13 15.14 -3.47
CA THR A 236 -0.49 14.01 -4.16
C THR A 236 -0.32 12.81 -3.26
N ALA A 237 -0.40 11.64 -3.86
CA ALA A 237 0.01 10.39 -3.26
C ALA A 237 1.28 9.92 -3.96
N TYR A 238 2.26 9.50 -3.17
CA TYR A 238 3.45 8.85 -3.69
C TYR A 238 3.61 7.48 -3.08
N ASP A 239 3.94 6.48 -3.90
CA ASP A 239 4.56 5.26 -3.40
C ASP A 239 6.05 5.54 -3.18
N VAL A 240 6.43 5.63 -1.90
CA VAL A 240 7.74 6.10 -1.46
C VAL A 240 8.56 4.92 -0.96
N PHE A 241 9.66 4.63 -1.63
CA PHE A 241 10.63 3.67 -1.18
C PHE A 241 11.49 4.35 -0.12
N LEU A 242 11.36 3.92 1.13
CA LEU A 242 11.94 4.57 2.31
C LEU A 242 13.35 4.05 2.56
N ALA A 243 14.27 4.96 2.87
CA ALA A 243 15.65 4.60 3.23
C ALA A 243 15.67 3.71 4.47
N THR A 244 16.56 2.72 4.50
CA THR A 244 16.74 1.81 5.64
C THR A 244 18.14 1.94 6.21
N ALA A 245 18.29 1.63 7.49
CA ALA A 245 19.60 1.55 8.14
C ALA A 245 20.01 0.09 8.27
N ALA A 246 21.25 -0.22 7.90
CA ALA A 246 21.83 -1.53 8.16
C ALA A 246 21.79 -1.85 9.68
N PRO A 247 21.54 -3.11 10.07
CA PRO A 247 21.60 -3.50 11.46
C PRO A 247 23.01 -3.22 12.02
N LYS A 248 23.05 -2.53 13.17
CA LYS A 248 24.31 -2.30 13.92
C LYS A 248 24.76 -3.55 14.66
#